data_AF-A0A200I3Q6-F1
#
_entry.id   AF-A0A200I3Q6-F1
#
_cell.length_a   1.000
_cell.length_b   1.000
_cell.length_c   1.000
_cell.angle_alpha   90.00
_cell.angle_beta   90.00
_cell.angle_gamma   90.00
#
_symmetry.space_group_name_H-M   'P 1'
#
loop_
_entity.id
_entity.type
_entity.pdbx_description
1 polymer ?
#
loop_
_entity_poly.entity_id
_entity_poly.type
_entity_poly.pdbx_seq_one_letter_code
_entity_poly.pdbx_strand_id
1 'polypeptide(L)'
;MSENYILDFNGDYEDYPNFTHFNCSQVLGSRLICSNEAQEKLNQLIAHHGISGVHFLDSGDYHYITKLMCDQIPEPFDLVLFDHHTDMKDAAFGEMLTCGDWVRNCIEENAQLHQVIVAGPSQKAFQQVDFHSKKLKAITEEDFMSHKAMAKLADYQSDLPVYLSVDKDILTKKYAVTNWNQGQLDISTLQQSLRQVLSHQRLIGADICGMPEECPSLAEQLKAEQINRQSDEKIAKIIQPYLKVS
;
A
#
# COMPACT_ATOMS: atom_id res chain seq x y z
N MET A 1 -3.66 -12.09 -17.86
CA MET A 1 -3.14 -13.02 -16.84
C MET A 1 -2.60 -12.17 -15.71
N SER A 2 -2.97 -12.48 -14.47
CA SER A 2 -2.42 -11.81 -13.29
C SER A 2 -0.97 -12.23 -13.09
N GLU A 3 -0.06 -11.27 -12.90
CA GLU A 3 1.36 -11.49 -12.65
C GLU A 3 1.71 -10.91 -11.27
N ASN A 4 2.39 -11.69 -10.43
CA ASN A 4 2.92 -11.16 -9.17
C ASN A 4 4.35 -10.69 -9.42
N TYR A 5 4.71 -9.50 -8.92
CA TYR A 5 6.07 -9.00 -9.06
C TYR A 5 6.55 -8.17 -7.88
N ILE A 6 7.87 -8.05 -7.79
CA ILE A 6 8.57 -7.25 -6.78
C ILE A 6 9.27 -6.12 -7.51
N LEU A 7 9.04 -4.88 -7.05
CA LEU A 7 9.86 -3.72 -7.42
C LEU A 7 10.88 -3.53 -6.29
N ASP A 8 12.08 -4.05 -6.49
CA ASP A 8 13.12 -4.09 -5.47
C ASP A 8 14.15 -2.99 -5.70
N PHE A 9 14.05 -1.93 -4.92
CA PHE A 9 14.89 -0.74 -5.03
C PHE A 9 16.13 -0.86 -4.14
N ASN A 10 15.98 -1.45 -2.96
CA ASN A 10 17.01 -1.51 -1.93
C ASN A 10 17.78 -2.84 -1.92
N GLY A 11 17.23 -3.90 -2.51
CA GLY A 11 17.80 -5.25 -2.48
C GLY A 11 17.35 -6.07 -1.27
N ASP A 12 16.26 -5.68 -0.60
CA ASP A 12 15.82 -6.23 0.68
C ASP A 12 14.93 -7.48 0.52
N TYR A 13 14.54 -7.81 -0.72
CA TYR A 13 13.76 -9.01 -1.01
C TYR A 13 14.66 -10.20 -1.35
N GLU A 14 14.58 -11.25 -0.53
CA GLU A 14 15.18 -12.56 -0.84
C GLU A 14 14.39 -13.29 -1.97
N ASP A 15 14.68 -14.58 -2.19
CA ASP A 15 14.00 -15.41 -3.19
C ASP A 15 12.50 -15.61 -2.88
N TYR A 16 11.66 -14.94 -3.67
CA TYR A 16 10.21 -15.15 -3.76
C TYR A 16 9.90 -15.90 -5.07
N PRO A 17 9.90 -17.24 -5.08
CA PRO A 17 9.92 -18.03 -6.32
C PRO A 17 8.65 -17.90 -7.19
N ASN A 18 7.57 -17.31 -6.66
CA ASN A 18 6.31 -17.09 -7.36
C ASN A 18 6.12 -15.63 -7.82
N PHE A 19 7.16 -14.81 -7.74
CA PHE A 19 7.14 -13.41 -8.12
C PHE A 19 8.21 -13.13 -9.17
N THR A 20 7.86 -12.36 -10.20
CA THR A 20 8.86 -11.77 -11.10
C THR A 20 9.60 -10.67 -10.34
N HIS A 21 10.93 -10.76 -10.29
CA HIS A 21 11.75 -9.82 -9.51
C HIS A 21 12.36 -8.76 -10.43
N PHE A 22 11.96 -7.50 -10.25
CA PHE A 22 12.54 -6.37 -10.95
C PHE A 22 13.52 -5.64 -10.05
N ASN A 23 14.80 -5.64 -10.45
CA ASN A 23 15.81 -4.81 -9.80
C ASN A 23 15.62 -3.35 -10.24
N CYS A 24 15.13 -2.54 -9.30
CA CYS A 24 14.83 -1.13 -9.48
C CYS A 24 15.91 -0.20 -8.87
N SER A 25 17.04 -0.74 -8.38
CA SER A 25 18.13 0.06 -7.77
C SER A 25 18.70 1.15 -8.67
N GLN A 26 18.51 1.04 -9.99
CA GLN A 26 18.96 2.02 -10.99
C GLN A 26 17.88 3.04 -11.40
N VAL A 27 16.69 2.96 -10.83
CA VAL A 27 15.64 3.97 -11.00
C VAL A 27 15.95 5.14 -10.06
N LEU A 28 16.90 5.98 -10.46
CA LEU A 28 17.31 7.15 -9.69
C LEU A 28 16.17 8.17 -9.57
N GLY A 29 16.14 8.91 -8.45
CA GLY A 29 15.11 9.93 -8.21
C GLY A 29 13.73 9.33 -7.94
N SER A 30 13.68 8.16 -7.30
CA SER A 30 12.46 7.44 -6.92
C SER A 30 12.26 7.36 -5.41
N ARG A 31 13.29 7.62 -4.59
CA ARG A 31 13.18 7.46 -3.14
C ARG A 31 12.55 8.69 -2.51
N LEU A 32 11.47 8.52 -1.71
CA LEU A 32 10.65 9.56 -1.05
C LEU A 32 9.89 10.50 -2.01
N ILE A 33 10.51 10.86 -3.12
CA ILE A 33 10.02 11.78 -4.14
C ILE A 33 10.22 11.12 -5.50
N CYS A 34 9.19 11.12 -6.32
CA CYS A 34 9.23 10.61 -7.68
C CYS A 34 9.54 11.74 -8.67
N SER A 35 10.75 11.73 -9.22
CA SER A 35 11.11 12.56 -10.38
C SER A 35 10.33 12.14 -11.62
N ASN A 36 10.18 13.05 -12.58
CA ASN A 36 9.51 12.76 -13.85
C ASN A 36 10.16 11.58 -14.60
N GLU A 37 11.49 11.49 -14.59
CA GLU A 37 12.23 10.41 -15.24
C GLU A 37 12.01 9.06 -14.54
N ALA A 38 11.94 9.05 -13.20
CA ALA A 38 11.60 7.85 -12.44
C ALA A 38 10.15 7.42 -12.72
N GLN A 39 9.21 8.37 -12.67
CA GLN A 39 7.80 8.14 -12.94
C GLN A 39 7.58 7.55 -14.33
N GLU A 40 8.26 8.06 -15.37
CA GLU A 40 8.15 7.54 -16.73
C GLU A 40 8.61 6.07 -16.80
N LYS A 41 9.77 5.74 -16.20
CA LYS A 41 10.28 4.36 -16.17
C LYS A 41 9.35 3.42 -15.42
N LEU A 42 8.85 3.83 -14.27
CA LEU A 42 7.94 3.03 -13.45
C LEU A 42 6.61 2.82 -14.16
N ASN A 43 6.05 3.86 -14.78
CA ASN A 43 4.83 3.75 -15.58
C ASN A 43 5.00 2.80 -16.77
N GLN A 44 6.14 2.82 -17.46
CA GLN A 44 6.42 1.88 -18.55
C GLN A 44 6.47 0.43 -18.04
N LEU A 45 7.12 0.19 -16.90
CA LEU A 45 7.20 -1.13 -16.27
C LEU A 45 5.80 -1.63 -15.86
N ILE A 46 5.04 -0.79 -15.14
CA ILE A 46 3.68 -1.13 -14.67
C ILE A 46 2.74 -1.34 -15.87
N ALA A 47 2.81 -0.52 -16.92
CA ALA A 47 2.00 -0.70 -18.11
C ALA A 47 2.33 -1.99 -18.87
N HIS A 48 3.60 -2.43 -18.85
CA HIS A 48 4.03 -3.67 -19.50
C HIS A 48 3.56 -4.92 -18.77
N HIS A 49 3.66 -4.95 -17.44
CA HIS A 49 3.34 -6.11 -16.61
C HIS A 49 1.90 -6.11 -16.09
N GLY A 50 1.24 -4.95 -16.13
CA GLY A 50 -0.08 -4.74 -15.58
C GLY A 50 -0.07 -4.56 -14.05
N ILE A 51 -1.27 -4.39 -13.52
CA ILE A 51 -1.54 -4.12 -12.10
C ILE A 51 -2.33 -5.24 -11.43
N SER A 52 -2.62 -6.32 -12.17
CA SER A 52 -3.38 -7.45 -11.62
C SER A 52 -2.43 -8.49 -11.07
N GLY A 53 -2.47 -8.69 -9.76
CA GLY A 53 -1.50 -9.49 -9.05
C GLY A 53 -1.42 -9.07 -7.59
N VAL A 54 -0.51 -9.71 -6.85
CA VAL A 54 0.05 -9.15 -5.62
C VAL A 54 1.45 -8.63 -5.94
N HIS A 55 1.69 -7.36 -5.64
CA HIS A 55 2.94 -6.68 -5.93
C HIS A 55 3.64 -6.26 -4.64
N PHE A 56 4.96 -6.37 -4.58
CA PHE A 56 5.75 -5.83 -3.46
C PHE A 56 6.51 -4.59 -3.88
N LEU A 57 6.42 -3.52 -3.08
CA LEU A 57 6.92 -2.19 -3.44
C LEU A 57 8.11 -1.69 -2.60
N ASP A 58 8.77 -2.57 -1.85
CA ASP A 58 9.91 -2.21 -0.98
C ASP A 58 9.47 -1.39 0.25
N SER A 59 10.35 -0.52 0.78
CA SER A 59 10.06 0.33 1.93
C SER A 59 8.93 1.33 1.66
N GLY A 60 8.40 1.95 2.73
CA GLY A 60 7.32 2.96 2.60
C GLY A 60 7.73 4.20 1.80
N ASP A 61 9.03 4.39 1.53
CA ASP A 61 9.55 5.50 0.72
C ASP A 61 9.06 5.46 -0.74
N TYR A 62 8.63 4.28 -1.21
CA TYR A 62 8.18 4.03 -2.57
C TYR A 62 6.66 3.81 -2.65
N HIS A 63 5.92 3.98 -1.55
CA HIS A 63 4.49 3.67 -1.48
C HIS A 63 3.65 4.48 -2.47
N TYR A 64 4.13 5.66 -2.88
CA TYR A 64 3.51 6.44 -3.94
C TYR A 64 3.34 5.67 -5.27
N ILE A 65 4.07 4.57 -5.50
CA ILE A 65 3.88 3.71 -6.66
C ILE A 65 2.45 3.16 -6.74
N THR A 66 1.76 3.00 -5.61
CA THR A 66 0.32 2.68 -5.58
C THR A 66 -0.50 3.68 -6.39
N LYS A 67 -0.19 4.99 -6.35
CA LYS A 67 -0.83 5.97 -7.25
C LYS A 67 -0.58 5.64 -8.71
N LEU A 68 0.68 5.35 -9.07
CA LEU A 68 1.04 5.03 -10.45
C LEU A 68 0.30 3.77 -10.95
N MET A 69 0.10 2.78 -10.08
CA MET A 69 -0.72 1.59 -10.37
C MET A 69 -2.21 1.95 -10.51
N CYS A 70 -2.74 2.77 -9.61
CA CYS A 70 -4.13 3.25 -9.67
C CYS A 70 -4.43 4.04 -10.95
N ASP A 71 -3.47 4.81 -11.45
CA ASP A 71 -3.60 5.60 -12.68
C ASP A 71 -3.68 4.72 -13.95
N GLN A 72 -3.32 3.43 -13.86
CA GLN A 72 -3.49 2.46 -14.96
C GLN A 72 -4.87 1.80 -14.97
N ILE A 73 -5.75 2.08 -13.99
CA ILE A 73 -7.09 1.48 -13.92
C ILE A 73 -8.05 2.20 -14.87
N PRO A 74 -8.61 1.53 -15.89
CA PRO A 74 -9.42 2.19 -16.93
C PRO A 74 -10.91 2.31 -16.59
N GLU A 75 -11.33 1.88 -15.39
CA GLU A 75 -12.73 1.80 -14.96
C GLU A 75 -12.92 2.40 -13.55
N PRO A 76 -14.12 2.87 -13.18
CA PRO A 76 -14.35 3.39 -11.83
C PRO A 76 -14.05 2.35 -10.76
N PHE A 77 -13.33 2.75 -9.71
CA PHE A 77 -12.85 1.84 -8.68
C PHE A 77 -12.80 2.49 -7.29
N ASP A 78 -12.75 1.64 -6.27
CA ASP A 78 -12.44 2.02 -4.90
C ASP A 78 -10.99 1.68 -4.56
N LEU A 79 -10.31 2.55 -3.81
CA LEU A 79 -9.01 2.25 -3.20
C LEU A 79 -9.22 1.93 -1.72
N VAL A 80 -8.70 0.81 -1.24
CA VAL A 80 -8.58 0.53 0.19
C VAL A 80 -7.12 0.50 0.57
N LEU A 81 -6.75 1.40 1.48
CA LEU A 81 -5.40 1.55 2.00
C LEU A 81 -5.39 1.17 3.49
N PHE A 82 -4.58 0.18 3.85
CA PHE A 82 -4.22 -0.13 5.23
C PHE A 82 -2.84 0.45 5.52
N ASP A 83 -2.77 1.44 6.40
CA ASP A 83 -1.57 2.24 6.61
C ASP A 83 -1.63 2.91 8.00
N HIS A 84 -0.49 3.09 8.66
CA HIS A 84 -0.42 3.93 9.85
C HIS A 84 -0.49 5.43 9.53
N HIS A 85 -0.08 5.82 8.33
CA HIS A 85 -0.02 7.18 7.82
C HIS A 85 -1.22 7.52 6.91
N THR A 86 -1.50 8.81 6.84
CA THR A 86 -2.59 9.31 6.00
C THR A 86 -2.19 9.46 4.54
N ASP A 87 -0.91 9.71 4.28
CA ASP A 87 -0.31 10.03 2.97
C ASP A 87 -1.04 11.10 2.15
N MET A 88 -1.59 12.08 2.87
CA MET A 88 -2.35 13.21 2.34
C MET A 88 -1.73 14.57 2.73
N LYS A 89 -0.44 14.61 3.08
CA LYS A 89 0.25 15.86 3.41
C LYS A 89 0.16 16.83 2.23
N ASP A 90 0.31 18.12 2.52
CA ASP A 90 0.43 19.12 1.47
C ASP A 90 1.63 18.81 0.56
N ALA A 91 1.48 19.09 -0.74
CA ALA A 91 2.56 18.99 -1.70
C ALA A 91 3.71 19.91 -1.29
N ALA A 92 4.76 19.34 -0.69
CA ALA A 92 5.89 20.08 -0.16
C ALA A 92 6.97 20.35 -1.23
N PHE A 93 6.93 19.63 -2.36
CA PHE A 93 7.99 19.60 -3.37
C PHE A 93 7.47 19.94 -4.78
N GLY A 94 6.72 21.03 -4.90
CA GLY A 94 6.17 21.47 -6.19
C GLY A 94 5.12 20.49 -6.71
N GLU A 95 5.17 20.16 -8.00
CA GLU A 95 4.26 19.20 -8.66
C GLU A 95 4.78 17.75 -8.60
N MET A 96 5.88 17.46 -7.89
CA MET A 96 6.42 16.10 -7.81
C MET A 96 5.69 15.28 -6.75
N LEU A 97 5.33 14.05 -7.14
CA LEU A 97 4.70 13.07 -6.28
C LEU A 97 5.64 12.62 -5.17
N THR A 98 5.14 12.50 -3.93
CA THR A 98 5.92 12.03 -2.79
C THR A 98 5.24 10.88 -2.06
N CYS A 99 6.00 10.14 -1.25
CA CYS A 99 5.44 9.12 -0.36
C CYS A 99 4.46 9.72 0.67
N GLY A 100 4.52 11.03 0.95
CA GLY A 100 3.67 11.67 1.96
C GLY A 100 2.36 12.29 1.44
N ASP A 101 2.19 12.40 0.12
CA ASP A 101 1.05 13.09 -0.50
C ASP A 101 0.32 12.28 -1.58
N TRP A 102 0.75 11.05 -1.86
CA TRP A 102 0.23 10.29 -2.99
C TRP A 102 -1.26 9.98 -2.89
N VAL A 103 -1.81 9.80 -1.69
CA VAL A 103 -3.26 9.57 -1.49
C VAL A 103 -4.04 10.85 -1.81
N ARG A 104 -3.52 12.02 -1.42
CA ARG A 104 -4.11 13.30 -1.82
C ARG A 104 -4.14 13.43 -3.34
N ASN A 105 -3.01 13.18 -4.00
CA ASN A 105 -2.90 13.25 -5.45
C ASN A 105 -3.84 12.25 -6.15
N CYS A 106 -3.99 11.02 -5.64
CA CYS A 106 -5.00 10.06 -6.10
C CYS A 106 -6.42 10.66 -6.05
N ILE A 107 -6.79 11.30 -4.95
CA ILE A 107 -8.12 11.89 -4.74
C ILE A 107 -8.40 13.03 -5.72
N GLU A 108 -7.40 13.89 -5.94
CA GLU A 108 -7.51 15.12 -6.73
C GLU A 108 -7.44 14.84 -8.24
N GLU A 109 -6.58 13.92 -8.67
CA GLU A 109 -6.22 13.77 -10.09
C GLU A 109 -6.90 12.57 -10.77
N ASN A 110 -7.16 11.49 -10.03
CA ASN A 110 -7.67 10.26 -10.64
C ASN A 110 -9.20 10.34 -10.83
N ALA A 111 -9.62 10.48 -12.08
CA ALA A 111 -11.04 10.59 -12.45
C ALA A 111 -11.83 9.29 -12.27
N GLN A 112 -11.15 8.13 -12.26
CA GLN A 112 -11.78 6.83 -12.04
C GLN A 112 -11.91 6.49 -10.55
N LEU A 113 -11.15 7.15 -9.67
CA LEU A 113 -11.25 6.95 -8.24
C LEU A 113 -12.61 7.47 -7.72
N HIS A 114 -13.47 6.54 -7.32
CA HIS A 114 -14.77 6.83 -6.72
C HIS A 114 -14.62 7.23 -5.25
N GLN A 115 -13.90 6.42 -4.47
CA GLN A 115 -13.58 6.70 -3.08
C GLN A 115 -12.25 6.06 -2.67
N VAL A 116 -11.67 6.56 -1.60
CA VAL A 116 -10.56 5.92 -0.90
C VAL A 116 -10.89 5.73 0.57
N ILE A 117 -10.69 4.50 1.04
CA ILE A 117 -10.79 4.15 2.46
C ILE A 117 -9.37 4.08 3.00
N VAL A 118 -9.02 5.02 3.88
CA VAL A 118 -7.72 5.03 4.59
C VAL A 118 -7.96 4.49 5.99
N ALA A 119 -7.40 3.31 6.28
CA ALA A 119 -7.64 2.56 7.48
C ALA A 119 -6.36 2.35 8.30
N GLY A 120 -6.31 2.94 9.49
CA GLY A 120 -5.20 2.78 10.42
C GLY A 120 -4.71 4.08 11.09
N PRO A 121 -4.68 5.26 10.43
CA PRO A 121 -4.16 6.46 11.08
C PRO A 121 -5.01 6.90 12.27
N SER A 122 -4.40 7.52 13.29
CA SER A 122 -5.15 8.04 14.44
C SER A 122 -6.12 9.15 14.05
N GLN A 123 -7.16 9.36 14.85
CA GLN A 123 -8.07 10.50 14.67
C GLN A 123 -7.31 11.83 14.63
N LYS A 124 -6.27 11.96 15.46
CA LYS A 124 -5.39 13.15 15.48
C LYS A 124 -4.63 13.32 14.17
N ALA A 125 -4.12 12.25 13.57
CA ALA A 125 -3.41 12.32 12.30
C ALA A 125 -4.32 12.86 11.19
N PHE A 126 -5.54 12.36 11.07
CA PHE A 126 -6.53 12.89 10.12
C PHE A 126 -6.88 14.37 10.37
N GLN A 127 -6.95 14.81 11.63
CA GLN A 127 -7.22 16.22 11.97
C GLN A 127 -6.07 17.17 11.64
N GLN A 128 -4.84 16.66 11.55
CA GLN A 128 -3.65 17.46 11.23
C GLN A 128 -3.47 17.68 9.74
N VAL A 129 -4.17 16.91 8.91
CA VAL A 129 -4.15 17.07 7.46
C VAL A 129 -5.16 18.16 7.08
N ASP A 130 -4.69 19.26 6.49
CA ASP A 130 -5.55 20.31 5.92
C ASP A 130 -6.06 19.89 4.53
N PHE A 131 -6.80 18.78 4.48
CA PHE A 131 -7.36 18.22 3.26
C PHE A 131 -8.75 17.63 3.52
N HIS A 132 -9.71 18.00 2.69
CA HIS A 132 -11.08 17.54 2.82
C HIS A 132 -11.64 17.12 1.46
N SER A 133 -12.12 15.88 1.38
CA SER A 133 -12.78 15.36 0.19
C SER A 133 -13.92 14.44 0.57
N LYS A 134 -15.01 14.47 -0.21
CA LYS A 134 -16.15 13.54 -0.05
C LYS A 134 -15.78 12.09 -0.42
N LYS A 135 -14.72 11.93 -1.23
CA LYS A 135 -14.16 10.64 -1.64
C LYS A 135 -13.42 9.94 -0.50
N LEU A 136 -12.94 10.69 0.51
CA LEU A 136 -12.18 10.12 1.63
C LEU A 136 -13.11 9.49 2.67
N LYS A 137 -12.85 8.25 3.03
CA LYS A 137 -13.45 7.54 4.16
C LYS A 137 -12.34 7.15 5.16
N ALA A 138 -12.47 7.61 6.39
CA ALA A 138 -11.46 7.37 7.43
C ALA A 138 -11.90 6.24 8.37
N ILE A 139 -11.02 5.28 8.59
CA ILE A 139 -11.11 4.28 9.66
C ILE A 139 -9.88 4.47 10.53
N THR A 140 -10.08 4.90 11.77
CA THR A 140 -8.96 5.33 12.61
C THR A 140 -8.38 4.18 13.43
N GLU A 141 -7.17 4.37 13.96
CA GLU A 141 -6.59 3.45 14.96
C GLU A 141 -7.58 3.19 16.11
N GLU A 142 -8.26 4.24 16.60
CA GLU A 142 -9.25 4.14 17.66
C GLU A 142 -10.49 3.32 17.24
N ASP A 143 -10.86 3.31 15.96
CA ASP A 143 -11.91 2.41 15.46
C ASP A 143 -11.49 0.94 15.54
N PHE A 144 -10.22 0.64 15.29
CA PHE A 144 -9.70 -0.72 15.49
C PHE A 144 -9.68 -1.09 16.97
N MET A 145 -9.16 -0.22 17.84
CA MET A 145 -9.10 -0.45 19.28
C MET A 145 -10.49 -0.61 19.93
N SER A 146 -11.49 0.09 19.39
CA SER A 146 -12.88 0.00 19.83
C SER A 146 -13.73 -1.03 19.07
N HIS A 147 -13.10 -1.86 18.23
CA HIS A 147 -13.74 -2.92 17.43
C HIS A 147 -14.83 -2.43 16.46
N LYS A 148 -14.80 -1.15 16.08
CA LYS A 148 -15.73 -0.53 15.11
C LYS A 148 -15.23 -0.59 13.67
N ALA A 149 -13.94 -0.82 13.46
CA ALA A 149 -13.33 -0.82 12.13
C ALA A 149 -14.02 -1.79 11.16
N MET A 150 -14.43 -2.99 11.61
CA MET A 150 -15.09 -3.98 10.74
C MET A 150 -16.46 -3.50 10.26
N ALA A 151 -17.23 -2.87 11.14
CA ALA A 151 -18.52 -2.28 10.78
C ALA A 151 -18.34 -1.13 9.77
N LYS A 152 -17.36 -0.25 10.01
CA LYS A 152 -17.04 0.83 9.06
C LYS A 152 -16.57 0.31 7.69
N LEU A 153 -15.72 -0.72 7.66
CA LEU A 153 -15.30 -1.36 6.41
C LEU A 153 -16.52 -1.88 5.65
N ALA A 154 -17.46 -2.53 6.34
CA ALA A 154 -18.71 -2.99 5.73
C ALA A 154 -19.57 -1.82 5.21
N ASP A 155 -19.72 -0.76 6.00
CA ASP A 155 -20.53 0.41 5.65
C ASP A 155 -19.96 1.21 4.48
N TYR A 156 -18.64 1.18 4.28
CA TYR A 156 -17.97 1.88 3.17
C TYR A 156 -17.86 1.04 1.90
N GLN A 157 -18.29 -0.23 1.89
CA GLN A 157 -18.28 -1.05 0.68
C GLN A 157 -19.16 -0.44 -0.43
N SER A 158 -18.77 -0.71 -1.67
CA SER A 158 -19.57 -0.38 -2.86
C SER A 158 -19.57 -1.54 -3.85
N ASP A 159 -20.39 -1.44 -4.89
CA ASP A 159 -20.45 -2.42 -5.99
C ASP A 159 -19.28 -2.27 -6.99
N LEU A 160 -18.40 -1.28 -6.81
CA LEU A 160 -17.24 -1.05 -7.67
C LEU A 160 -16.11 -2.04 -7.36
N PRO A 161 -15.25 -2.33 -8.34
CA PRO A 161 -14.03 -3.09 -8.10
C PRO A 161 -13.07 -2.33 -7.18
N VAL A 162 -12.21 -3.07 -6.50
CA VAL A 162 -11.29 -2.53 -5.49
C VAL A 162 -9.84 -2.77 -5.89
N TYR A 163 -9.01 -1.74 -5.71
CA TYR A 163 -7.55 -1.88 -5.62
C TYR A 163 -7.15 -1.80 -4.15
N LEU A 164 -6.28 -2.70 -3.70
CA LEU A 164 -5.92 -2.85 -2.29
C LEU A 164 -4.43 -2.52 -2.09
N SER A 165 -4.12 -1.65 -1.14
CA SER A 165 -2.74 -1.34 -0.75
C SER A 165 -2.55 -1.54 0.75
N VAL A 166 -1.40 -2.10 1.13
CA VAL A 166 -1.05 -2.39 2.52
C VAL A 166 0.37 -1.89 2.80
N ASP A 167 0.51 -0.81 3.57
CA ASP A 167 1.75 -0.56 4.29
C ASP A 167 1.77 -1.40 5.56
N LYS A 168 2.81 -2.22 5.70
CA LYS A 168 3.02 -3.07 6.88
C LYS A 168 3.27 -2.25 8.15
N ASP A 169 3.56 -0.96 8.06
CA ASP A 169 3.75 -0.10 9.22
C ASP A 169 2.48 0.04 10.07
N ILE A 170 1.29 -0.28 9.54
CA ILE A 170 0.05 -0.39 10.32
C ILE A 170 0.17 -1.41 11.46
N LEU A 171 1.03 -2.42 11.28
CA LEU A 171 1.24 -3.51 12.22
C LEU A 171 2.19 -3.12 13.35
N THR A 172 2.06 -3.80 14.49
CA THR A 172 3.06 -3.73 15.57
C THR A 172 4.42 -4.28 15.14
N LYS A 173 5.48 -3.89 15.87
CA LYS A 173 6.87 -4.37 15.71
C LYS A 173 7.06 -5.89 15.81
N LYS A 174 6.04 -6.61 16.28
CA LYS A 174 6.01 -8.07 16.32
C LYS A 174 5.88 -8.70 14.93
N TYR A 175 5.24 -8.00 14.00
CA TYR A 175 4.88 -8.54 12.68
C TYR A 175 5.53 -7.79 11.53
N ALA A 176 5.97 -6.55 11.73
CA ALA A 176 6.73 -5.82 10.74
C ALA A 176 7.77 -4.94 11.43
N VAL A 177 8.93 -4.77 10.81
CA VAL A 177 9.91 -3.74 11.10
C VAL A 177 9.98 -2.88 9.85
N THR A 178 9.68 -1.59 9.98
CA THR A 178 9.61 -0.66 8.85
C THR A 178 10.54 0.54 9.09
N ASN A 179 10.78 1.34 8.05
CA ASN A 179 11.55 2.59 8.13
C ASN A 179 10.73 3.78 8.67
N TRP A 180 9.40 3.65 8.75
CA TRP A 180 8.48 4.64 9.32
C TRP A 180 7.97 4.25 10.72
N ASN A 181 7.34 5.18 11.44
CA ASN A 181 6.75 4.85 12.74
C ASN A 181 5.55 3.93 12.57
N GLN A 182 5.42 2.95 13.49
CA GLN A 182 4.45 1.89 13.36
C GLN A 182 3.17 2.14 14.16
N GLY A 183 2.08 1.59 13.63
CA GLY A 183 0.80 1.42 14.29
C GLY A 183 0.78 0.26 15.27
N GLN A 184 -0.45 -0.08 15.67
CA GLN A 184 -0.71 -0.99 16.78
C GLN A 184 -1.48 -2.26 16.38
N LEU A 185 -1.66 -2.53 15.09
CA LEU A 185 -2.44 -3.70 14.66
C LEU A 185 -1.69 -5.03 14.83
N ASP A 186 -2.44 -6.05 15.23
CA ASP A 186 -2.03 -7.44 15.11
C ASP A 186 -2.30 -7.94 13.69
N ILE A 187 -1.44 -8.83 13.19
CA ILE A 187 -1.60 -9.42 11.85
C ILE A 187 -2.96 -10.10 11.68
N SER A 188 -3.52 -10.70 12.74
CA SER A 188 -4.83 -11.35 12.68
C SER A 188 -5.97 -10.36 12.43
N THR A 189 -5.90 -9.16 13.03
CA THR A 189 -6.85 -8.07 12.79
C THR A 189 -6.76 -7.57 11.35
N LEU A 190 -5.54 -7.39 10.82
CA LEU A 190 -5.35 -7.03 9.41
C LEU A 190 -5.93 -8.11 8.50
N GLN A 191 -5.64 -9.40 8.74
CA GLN A 191 -6.19 -10.50 7.93
C GLN A 191 -7.72 -10.55 7.95
N GLN A 192 -8.38 -10.27 9.09
CA GLN A 192 -9.84 -10.16 9.16
C GLN A 192 -10.36 -8.97 8.34
N SER A 193 -9.68 -7.82 8.43
CA SER A 193 -10.00 -6.60 7.67
C SER A 193 -9.91 -6.83 6.17
N LEU A 194 -8.83 -7.48 5.72
CA LEU A 194 -8.63 -7.86 4.33
C LEU A 194 -9.74 -8.78 3.83
N ARG A 195 -10.11 -9.80 4.61
CA ARG A 195 -11.23 -10.69 4.25
C ARG A 195 -12.55 -9.93 4.13
N GLN A 196 -12.80 -8.98 5.04
CA GLN A 196 -13.99 -8.13 5.01
C GLN A 196 -14.07 -7.30 3.73
N VAL A 197 -12.94 -6.79 3.21
CA VAL A 197 -12.93 -6.06 1.93
C VAL A 197 -13.13 -7.03 0.76
N LEU A 198 -12.33 -8.10 0.73
CA LEU A 198 -12.22 -9.01 -0.40
C LEU A 198 -13.43 -9.92 -0.63
N SER A 199 -14.26 -10.17 0.40
CA SER A 199 -15.46 -11.00 0.24
C SER A 199 -16.62 -10.30 -0.47
N HIS A 200 -16.55 -8.98 -0.69
CA HIS A 200 -17.66 -8.20 -1.21
C HIS A 200 -17.37 -7.50 -2.54
N GLN A 201 -16.09 -7.28 -2.87
CA GLN A 201 -15.69 -6.55 -4.06
C GLN A 201 -14.80 -7.39 -4.97
N ARG A 202 -14.90 -7.14 -6.27
CA ARG A 202 -13.95 -7.70 -7.24
C ARG A 202 -12.59 -7.03 -7.06
N LEU A 203 -11.57 -7.79 -6.69
CA LEU A 203 -10.20 -7.31 -6.62
C LEU A 203 -9.62 -7.08 -8.03
N ILE A 204 -9.03 -5.90 -8.24
CA ILE A 204 -8.29 -5.53 -9.46
C ILE A 204 -6.85 -6.06 -9.35
N GLY A 205 -6.22 -5.73 -8.23
CA GLY A 205 -4.83 -5.99 -7.89
C GLY A 205 -4.55 -5.53 -6.47
N ALA A 206 -3.38 -5.86 -5.95
CA ALA A 206 -2.95 -5.39 -4.66
C ALA A 206 -1.45 -5.15 -4.58
N ASP A 207 -1.05 -4.23 -3.72
CA ASP A 207 0.35 -4.05 -3.34
C ASP A 207 0.57 -4.09 -1.82
N ILE A 208 1.80 -4.46 -1.45
CA ILE A 208 2.28 -4.54 -0.08
C ILE A 208 3.66 -3.89 -0.01
N CYS A 209 3.85 -2.94 0.91
CA CYS A 209 5.12 -2.24 1.14
C CYS A 209 5.49 -2.27 2.64
N GLY A 210 6.56 -1.56 3.00
CA GLY A 210 7.04 -1.44 4.38
C GLY A 210 8.16 -2.42 4.72
N MET A 211 9.13 -2.60 3.82
CA MET A 211 10.41 -3.24 4.16
C MET A 211 11.29 -2.35 5.05
N PRO A 212 12.13 -2.95 5.92
CA PRO A 212 13.17 -2.18 6.61
C PRO A 212 14.21 -1.70 5.59
N GLU A 213 14.92 -0.61 5.88
CA GLU A 213 16.07 -0.19 5.05
C GLU A 213 17.38 -0.67 5.70
N GLU A 214 17.97 0.14 6.57
CA GLU A 214 19.19 -0.19 7.29
C GLU A 214 18.91 -0.39 8.78
N CYS A 215 19.10 -1.61 9.26
CA CYS A 215 19.17 -1.90 10.68
C CYS A 215 20.58 -1.64 11.25
N PRO A 216 20.72 -1.35 12.56
CA PRO A 216 22.02 -1.03 13.17
C PRO A 216 23.07 -2.16 13.08
N SER A 217 22.64 -3.40 12.83
CA SER A 217 23.52 -4.55 12.65
C SER A 217 22.93 -5.57 11.68
N LEU A 218 23.79 -6.38 11.05
CA LEU A 218 23.38 -7.48 10.18
C LEU A 218 22.42 -8.47 10.88
N ALA A 219 22.64 -8.73 12.17
CA ALA A 219 21.78 -9.63 12.93
C ALA A 219 20.36 -9.07 13.12
N GLU A 220 20.24 -7.75 13.30
CA GLU A 220 18.95 -7.08 13.36
C GLU A 220 18.29 -6.99 11.98
N GLN A 221 19.08 -6.76 10.93
CA GLN A 221 18.63 -6.75 9.55
C GLN A 221 17.99 -8.08 9.16
N LEU A 222 18.72 -9.19 9.31
CA LEU A 222 18.22 -10.54 8.99
C LEU A 222 16.95 -10.89 9.80
N LYS A 223 16.87 -10.42 11.04
CA LYS A 223 15.68 -10.62 11.88
C LYS A 223 14.49 -9.80 11.37
N ALA A 224 14.72 -8.55 10.98
CA ALA A 224 13.69 -7.67 10.41
C ALA A 224 13.16 -8.24 9.09
N GLU A 225 14.05 -8.63 8.18
CA GLU A 225 13.70 -9.29 6.91
C GLU A 225 12.88 -10.57 7.16
N GLN A 226 13.29 -11.42 8.10
CA GLN A 226 12.54 -12.64 8.44
C GLN A 226 11.13 -12.33 8.97
N ILE A 227 10.98 -11.34 9.85
CA ILE A 227 9.69 -10.91 10.39
C ILE A 227 8.79 -10.40 9.25
N ASN A 228 9.34 -9.54 8.40
CA ASN A 228 8.62 -8.91 7.31
C ASN A 228 8.19 -9.94 6.25
N ARG A 229 9.08 -10.86 5.87
CA ARG A 229 8.77 -11.97 4.96
C ARG A 229 7.60 -12.82 5.45
N GLN A 230 7.57 -13.15 6.74
CA GLN A 230 6.44 -13.90 7.31
C GLN A 230 5.11 -13.14 7.20
N SER A 231 5.13 -11.82 7.31
CA SER A 231 3.94 -11.00 7.14
C SER A 231 3.56 -10.84 5.67
N ASP A 232 4.51 -10.64 4.77
CA ASP A 232 4.29 -10.62 3.32
C ASP A 232 3.58 -11.90 2.85
N GLU A 233 4.12 -13.06 3.21
CA GLU A 233 3.55 -14.36 2.87
C GLU A 233 2.14 -14.53 3.46
N LYS A 234 1.92 -14.09 4.70
CA LYS A 234 0.60 -14.16 5.34
C LYS A 234 -0.43 -13.25 4.67
N ILE A 235 -0.06 -12.02 4.33
CA ILE A 235 -0.94 -11.03 3.69
C ILE A 235 -1.23 -11.48 2.25
N ALA A 236 -0.19 -11.78 1.47
CA ALA A 236 -0.33 -12.25 0.10
C ALA A 236 -1.20 -13.52 0.01
N LYS A 237 -1.05 -14.47 0.93
CA LYS A 237 -1.88 -15.68 0.99
C LYS A 237 -3.37 -15.41 1.28
N ILE A 238 -3.70 -14.30 1.96
CA ILE A 238 -5.09 -13.87 2.10
C ILE A 238 -5.63 -13.32 0.79
N ILE A 239 -4.82 -12.53 0.07
CA ILE A 239 -5.24 -11.78 -1.11
C ILE A 239 -5.34 -12.67 -2.35
N GLN A 240 -4.34 -13.52 -2.59
CA GLN A 240 -4.19 -14.30 -3.82
C GLN A 240 -5.44 -15.08 -4.27
N PRO A 241 -6.21 -15.76 -3.38
CA PRO A 241 -7.41 -16.47 -3.79
C PRO A 241 -8.53 -15.61 -4.40
N TYR A 242 -8.48 -14.29 -4.19
CA TYR A 242 -9.46 -13.33 -4.69
C TYR A 242 -9.04 -12.68 -6.02
N LEU A 243 -7.79 -12.87 -6.44
CA LEU A 243 -7.35 -12.48 -7.78
C LEU A 243 -7.92 -13.49 -8.78
N LYS A 244 -8.69 -13.01 -9.74
CA LYS A 244 -9.22 -13.88 -10.80
C LYS A 244 -8.07 -14.36 -11.67
N VAL A 245 -7.84 -15.67 -11.69
CA VAL A 245 -7.06 -16.30 -12.75
C VAL A 245 -7.93 -16.24 -14.01
N SER A 246 -7.68 -15.25 -14.86
CA SER A 246 -8.26 -15.16 -16.19
C SER A 246 -7.86 -16.35 -17.05
#